data_AF-A0A9E4R1X0-F1
#
_entry.id   AF-A0A9E4R1X0-F1
#
_cell.length_a   1.000
_cell.length_b   1.000
_cell.length_c   1.000
_cell.angle_alpha   90.00
_cell.angle_beta   90.00
_cell.angle_gamma   90.00
#
_symmetry.space_group_name_H-M   'P 1'
#
loop_
_entity.id
_entity.type
_entity.pdbx_description
1 polymer ?
#
loop_
_entity_poly.entity_id
_entity_poly.type
_entity_poly.pdbx_seq_one_letter_code
_entity_poly.pdbx_strand_id
1 'polypeptide(L)'
;MVEATTKGPAGAPDLTPNPAFPKASLVERRDLTEDLMVIKLEPSEKFDFKPGQYCTLGLGKIERAYSIVSAPYEKYLEIFVELVPEGELTPLMWDLKVGDCMSVRPRAKGIFTMDRKMHHH
;
A
#
# COMPACT_ATOMS: atom_id res chain seq x y z
N MET A 1 41.25 -29.24 -6.30
CA MET A 1 39.91 -29.33 -6.91
C MET A 1 38.96 -28.66 -5.92
N VAL A 2 38.76 -27.35 -6.06
CA VAL A 2 37.92 -26.55 -5.17
C VAL A 2 36.65 -26.25 -5.95
N GLU A 3 35.53 -26.78 -5.45
CA GLU A 3 34.21 -26.66 -6.05
C GLU A 3 33.79 -25.18 -6.02
N ALA A 4 33.56 -24.62 -7.20
CA ALA A 4 33.00 -23.31 -7.38
C ALA A 4 31.54 -23.35 -6.92
N THR A 5 31.26 -22.78 -5.75
CA THR A 5 29.90 -22.54 -5.29
C THR A 5 29.31 -21.39 -6.12
N THR A 6 28.36 -21.72 -6.98
CA THR A 6 27.63 -20.78 -7.81
C THR A 6 26.77 -19.89 -6.91
N LYS A 7 27.13 -18.62 -6.79
CA LYS A 7 26.35 -17.60 -6.08
C LYS A 7 25.11 -17.27 -6.93
N GLY A 8 23.98 -17.88 -6.61
CA GLY A 8 22.66 -17.45 -7.12
C GLY A 8 22.37 -16.00 -6.71
N PRO A 9 21.48 -15.28 -7.43
CA PRO A 9 21.24 -13.87 -7.15
C PRO A 9 20.69 -13.71 -5.74
N ALA A 10 21.10 -12.64 -5.07
CA ALA A 10 20.66 -12.31 -3.71
C ALA A 10 19.14 -12.46 -3.57
N GLY A 11 18.72 -13.16 -2.53
CA GLY A 11 17.33 -13.59 -2.34
C GLY A 11 16.35 -12.43 -2.47
N ALA A 12 15.39 -12.56 -3.38
CA ALA A 12 14.27 -11.63 -3.48
C ALA A 12 13.59 -11.52 -2.11
N PRO A 13 13.21 -10.30 -1.67
CA PRO A 13 12.46 -10.15 -0.44
C PRO A 13 11.19 -11.00 -0.56
N ASP A 14 10.85 -11.74 0.50
CA ASP A 14 9.58 -12.43 0.59
C ASP A 14 8.47 -11.38 0.62
N LEU A 15 7.77 -11.21 -0.51
CA LEU A 15 6.70 -10.22 -0.69
C LEU A 15 5.33 -10.76 -0.26
N THR A 16 5.27 -11.97 0.30
CA THR A 16 3.98 -12.56 0.70
C THR A 16 3.26 -11.63 1.69
N PRO A 17 1.99 -11.28 1.43
CA PRO A 17 1.20 -10.49 2.37
C PRO A 17 1.14 -11.18 3.73
N ASN A 18 1.33 -10.42 4.80
CA ASN A 18 1.28 -10.93 6.16
C ASN A 18 -0.08 -11.64 6.40
N PRO A 19 -0.09 -12.94 6.74
CA PRO A 19 -1.32 -13.72 6.87
C PRO A 19 -2.17 -13.31 8.08
N ALA A 20 -1.61 -12.54 9.03
CA ALA A 20 -2.35 -12.03 10.18
C ALA A 20 -3.24 -10.82 9.86
N PHE A 21 -3.10 -10.24 8.67
CA PHE A 21 -3.86 -9.05 8.26
C PHE A 21 -4.73 -9.33 7.03
N PRO A 22 -5.87 -8.60 6.89
CA PRO A 22 -6.64 -8.61 5.66
C PRO A 22 -5.78 -8.28 4.44
N LYS A 23 -6.19 -8.78 3.29
CA LYS A 23 -5.51 -8.51 2.01
C LYS A 23 -6.19 -7.37 1.29
N ALA A 24 -5.45 -6.69 0.43
CA ALA A 24 -5.97 -5.69 -0.49
C ALA A 24 -5.41 -6.00 -1.88
N SER A 25 -6.27 -6.35 -2.83
CA SER A 25 -5.88 -6.69 -4.19
C SER A 25 -5.79 -5.42 -5.05
N LEU A 26 -4.74 -5.30 -5.85
CA LEU A 26 -4.59 -4.21 -6.80
C LEU A 26 -5.55 -4.43 -7.97
N VAL A 27 -6.59 -3.60 -8.08
CA VAL A 27 -7.61 -3.72 -9.14
C VAL A 27 -7.38 -2.75 -10.29
N GLU A 28 -6.75 -1.62 -10.01
CA GLU A 28 -6.47 -0.59 -11.01
C GLU A 28 -5.19 0.13 -10.64
N ARG A 29 -4.39 0.46 -11.65
CA ARG A 29 -3.21 1.31 -11.53
C ARG A 29 -3.25 2.34 -12.64
N ARG A 30 -3.00 3.60 -12.28
CA ARG A 30 -2.86 4.72 -13.21
C ARG A 30 -1.56 5.44 -12.91
N ASP A 31 -0.59 5.29 -13.80
CA ASP A 31 0.66 6.05 -13.75
C ASP A 31 0.40 7.48 -14.24
N LEU A 32 0.77 8.47 -13.43
CA LEU A 32 0.61 9.89 -13.73
C LEU A 32 1.90 10.48 -14.29
N THR A 33 3.04 10.11 -13.70
CA THR A 33 4.39 10.48 -14.12
C THR A 33 5.31 9.27 -13.94
N GLU A 34 6.60 9.45 -14.20
CA GLU A 34 7.62 8.42 -13.98
C GLU A 34 7.81 8.01 -12.51
N ASP A 35 7.39 8.88 -11.58
CA ASP A 35 7.53 8.74 -10.15
C ASP A 35 6.21 8.87 -9.38
N LEU A 36 5.06 9.09 -10.04
CA LEU A 36 3.75 9.19 -9.40
C LEU A 36 2.74 8.21 -9.99
N MET A 37 2.08 7.46 -9.12
CA MET A 37 0.98 6.58 -9.51
C MET A 37 -0.20 6.67 -8.54
N VAL A 38 -1.39 6.39 -9.08
CA VAL A 38 -2.60 6.17 -8.30
C VAL A 38 -2.96 4.70 -8.41
N ILE A 39 -3.14 4.05 -7.28
CA ILE A 39 -3.57 2.66 -7.20
C ILE A 39 -4.94 2.57 -6.54
N LYS A 40 -5.79 1.68 -7.06
CA LYS A 40 -7.03 1.28 -6.40
C LYS A 40 -6.88 -0.13 -5.88
N LEU A 41 -7.19 -0.29 -4.61
CA LEU A 41 -7.12 -1.54 -3.90
C LEU A 41 -8.52 -2.00 -3.52
N GLU A 42 -8.81 -3.29 -3.68
CA GLU A 42 -10.02 -3.93 -3.17
C GLU A 42 -9.66 -4.70 -1.89
N PRO A 43 -10.04 -4.19 -0.71
CA PRO A 43 -9.85 -4.91 0.54
C PRO A 43 -10.69 -6.21 0.56
N SER A 44 -10.12 -7.27 1.12
CA SER A 44 -10.81 -8.56 1.30
C SER A 44 -11.95 -8.48 2.33
N GLU A 45 -11.90 -7.47 3.20
CA GLU A 45 -12.89 -7.20 4.24
C GLU A 45 -13.32 -5.75 4.18
N LYS A 46 -14.51 -5.45 4.71
CA LYS A 46 -15.00 -4.06 4.76
C LYS A 46 -14.04 -3.17 5.54
N PHE A 47 -13.58 -2.09 4.90
CA PHE A 47 -12.61 -1.17 5.47
C PHE A 47 -13.27 0.17 5.82
N ASP A 48 -13.60 0.37 7.09
CA ASP A 48 -14.23 1.60 7.58
C ASP A 48 -13.16 2.66 7.97
N PHE A 49 -13.30 3.88 7.45
CA PHE A 49 -12.41 5.01 7.75
C PHE A 49 -13.16 6.35 7.71
N LYS A 50 -12.53 7.39 8.27
CA LYS A 50 -12.99 8.78 8.15
C LYS A 50 -12.13 9.53 7.12
N PRO A 51 -12.70 10.46 6.32
CA PRO A 51 -11.91 11.26 5.40
C PRO A 51 -10.75 11.97 6.10
N GLY A 52 -9.56 11.88 5.52
CA GLY A 52 -8.30 12.40 6.06
C GLY A 52 -7.52 11.42 6.95
N GLN A 53 -8.01 10.20 7.16
CA GLN A 53 -7.23 9.10 7.75
C GLN A 53 -6.34 8.39 6.73
N TYR A 54 -5.37 7.63 7.24
CA TYR A 54 -4.46 6.80 6.47
C TYR A 54 -4.65 5.31 6.81
N CYS A 55 -4.37 4.44 5.84
CA CYS A 55 -4.26 3.00 6.05
C CYS A 55 -2.76 2.60 6.12
N THR A 56 -2.48 1.40 6.59
CA THR A 56 -1.12 0.85 6.58
C THR A 56 -1.09 -0.32 5.62
N LEU A 57 -0.32 -0.19 4.55
CA LEU A 57 -0.10 -1.23 3.54
C LEU A 57 1.24 -1.90 3.78
N GLY A 58 1.34 -3.18 3.41
CA GLY A 58 2.58 -3.91 3.52
C GLY A 58 2.77 -5.02 2.50
N LEU A 59 4.04 -5.21 2.13
CA LEU A 59 4.54 -6.31 1.30
C LEU A 59 5.60 -7.05 2.11
N GLY A 60 5.41 -8.35 2.34
CA GLY A 60 6.29 -9.11 3.21
C GLY A 60 6.28 -8.61 4.65
N LYS A 61 7.46 -8.22 5.13
CA LYS A 61 7.68 -7.66 6.48
C LYS A 61 7.68 -6.12 6.52
N ILE A 62 7.55 -5.46 5.37
CA ILE A 62 7.66 -4.01 5.25
C ILE A 62 6.25 -3.42 5.27
N GLU A 63 6.01 -2.49 6.19
CA GLU A 63 4.74 -1.77 6.32
C GLU A 63 4.97 -0.26 6.23
N ARG A 64 4.11 0.46 5.51
CA ARG A 64 4.09 1.93 5.47
C ARG A 64 2.67 2.47 5.50
N ALA A 65 2.53 3.68 6.04
CA ALA A 65 1.28 4.40 6.10
C ALA A 65 1.04 5.17 4.79
N TYR A 66 -0.18 5.10 4.27
CA TYR A 66 -0.62 5.84 3.10
C TYR A 66 -1.97 6.49 3.34
N SER A 67 -2.09 7.77 3.00
CA SER A 67 -3.34 8.52 3.11
C SER A 67 -4.38 7.95 2.14
N ILE A 68 -5.62 7.83 2.60
CA ILE A 68 -6.72 7.34 1.78
C ILE A 68 -7.32 8.52 1.02
N VAL A 69 -7.35 8.41 -0.31
CA VAL A 69 -7.84 9.46 -1.21
C VAL A 69 -9.33 9.27 -1.51
N SER A 70 -9.80 8.02 -1.60
CA SER A 70 -11.20 7.72 -1.88
C SER A 70 -12.13 8.09 -0.72
N ALA A 71 -13.42 8.21 -1.02
CA ALA A 71 -14.43 8.44 0.00
C ALA A 71 -14.79 7.15 0.77
N PRO A 72 -15.23 7.23 2.04
CA PRO A 72 -15.56 6.05 2.86
C PRO A 72 -16.68 5.15 2.34
N TYR A 73 -17.50 5.65 1.42
CA TYR A 73 -18.60 4.90 0.79
C TYR A 73 -18.19 4.26 -0.54
N GLU A 74 -16.98 4.55 -1.04
CA GLU A 74 -16.47 3.92 -2.25
C GLU A 74 -16.05 2.48 -1.97
N LYS A 75 -16.19 1.64 -3.00
CA LYS A 75 -15.84 0.22 -2.91
C LYS A 75 -14.34 0.00 -2.78
N TYR A 76 -13.54 0.87 -3.41
CA TYR A 76 -12.09 0.70 -3.52
C TYR A 76 -11.35 1.72 -2.66
N LEU A 77 -10.24 1.31 -2.06
CA LEU A 77 -9.30 2.23 -1.44
C LEU A 77 -8.40 2.80 -2.52
N GLU A 78 -8.54 4.09 -2.79
CA GLU A 78 -7.65 4.80 -3.70
C GLU A 78 -6.50 5.42 -2.92
N ILE A 79 -5.28 5.15 -3.37
CA ILE A 79 -4.05 5.60 -2.74
C ILE A 79 -3.17 6.28 -3.79
N PHE A 80 -2.63 7.44 -3.42
CA PHE A 80 -1.63 8.14 -4.19
C PHE A 80 -0.23 7.75 -3.68
N VAL A 81 0.65 7.34 -4.59
CA VAL A 81 1.98 6.82 -4.26
C VAL A 81 3.03 7.55 -5.08
N GLU A 82 4.03 8.06 -4.37
CA GLU A 82 5.27 8.60 -4.94
C GLU A 82 6.37 7.54 -4.88
N LEU A 83 7.09 7.35 -5.98
CA LEU A 83 8.24 6.48 -6.05
C LEU A 83 9.40 7.13 -5.33
N VAL A 84 9.93 6.42 -4.33
CA VAL A 84 11.20 6.77 -3.68
C VAL A 84 12.18 5.68 -4.09
N PRO A 85 13.14 5.95 -5.00
CA PRO A 85 14.02 4.91 -5.54
C PRO A 85 14.81 4.15 -4.47
N GLU A 86 15.21 4.83 -3.39
CA GLU A 86 15.91 4.24 -2.24
C GLU A 86 14.95 3.79 -1.11
N GLY A 87 13.64 3.83 -1.37
CA GLY A 87 12.61 3.42 -0.42
C GLY A 87 12.51 1.89 -0.30
N GLU A 88 12.12 1.40 0.87
CA GLU A 88 11.96 -0.04 1.07
C GLU A 88 10.70 -0.62 0.43
N LEU A 89 9.61 0.17 0.37
CA LEU A 89 8.30 -0.32 -0.07
C LEU A 89 7.90 0.19 -1.47
N THR A 90 8.21 1.44 -1.79
CA THR A 90 7.70 2.08 -3.01
C THR A 90 8.27 1.48 -4.30
N PRO A 91 9.55 1.04 -4.40
CA PRO A 91 10.01 0.28 -5.56
C PRO A 91 9.30 -1.07 -5.71
N LEU A 92 9.06 -1.77 -4.60
CA LEU A 92 8.33 -3.04 -4.61
C LEU A 92 6.88 -2.86 -5.05
N MET A 93 6.24 -1.77 -4.61
CA MET A 93 4.90 -1.39 -5.07
C MET A 93 4.89 -1.03 -6.56
N TRP A 94 5.99 -0.47 -7.07
CA TRP A 94 6.13 -0.14 -8.49
C TRP A 94 6.17 -1.37 -9.40
N ASP A 95 6.60 -2.51 -8.88
CA ASP A 95 6.64 -3.75 -9.64
C ASP A 95 5.28 -4.49 -9.68
N LEU A 96 4.36 -4.16 -8.75
CA LEU A 96 3.04 -4.79 -8.65
C LEU A 96 2.22 -4.64 -9.94
N LYS A 97 1.50 -5.71 -10.26
CA LYS A 97 0.54 -5.81 -11.36
C LYS A 97 -0.88 -5.94 -10.82
N VAL A 98 -1.84 -5.58 -11.67
CA VAL A 98 -3.26 -5.79 -11.37
C VAL A 98 -3.50 -7.27 -11.07
N GLY A 99 -4.16 -7.56 -9.96
CA GLY A 99 -4.37 -8.89 -9.40
C GLY A 99 -3.45 -9.23 -8.22
N ASP A 100 -2.30 -8.55 -8.08
CA ASP A 100 -1.41 -8.77 -6.95
C ASP A 100 -2.04 -8.29 -5.64
N CYS A 101 -1.64 -8.91 -4.54
CA CYS A 101 -2.19 -8.62 -3.22
C CYS A 101 -1.14 -8.00 -2.30
N MET A 102 -1.59 -7.06 -1.47
CA MET A 102 -0.85 -6.49 -0.36
C MET A 102 -1.55 -6.82 0.95
N SER A 103 -0.84 -6.74 2.08
CA SER A 103 -1.48 -6.72 3.38
C SER A 103 -1.96 -5.32 3.72
N VAL A 104 -3.11 -5.20 4.39
CA VAL A 104 -3.63 -3.95 4.92
C VAL A 104 -4.01 -4.13 6.38
N ARG A 105 -3.54 -3.24 7.27
CA ARG A 105 -3.97 -3.30 8.67
C ARG A 105 -5.48 -3.03 8.77
N PRO A 106 -6.23 -3.76 9.60
CA PRO A 106 -7.70 -3.73 9.61
C PRO A 106 -8.33 -2.41 10.10
N ARG A 107 -7.53 -1.41 10.51
CA ARG A 107 -8.03 -0.13 11.01
C ARG A 107 -7.25 1.02 10.40
N ALA A 108 -7.97 2.01 9.88
CA ALA A 108 -7.41 3.30 9.55
C ALA A 108 -6.98 4.06 10.81
N LYS A 109 -5.97 4.92 10.67
CA LYS A 109 -5.42 5.76 11.75
C LYS A 109 -5.33 7.22 11.30
N GLY A 110 -5.09 8.10 12.26
CA GLY A 110 -4.95 9.54 12.04
C GLY A 110 -6.09 10.34 12.65
N ILE A 111 -5.73 11.54 13.14
CA ILE A 111 -6.66 12.54 13.71
C ILE A 111 -6.91 13.69 12.75
N PHE A 112 -6.34 13.64 11.54
CA PHE A 112 -6.49 14.65 10.50
C PHE A 112 -7.87 14.52 9.84
N THR A 113 -8.91 14.71 10.64
CA THR A 113 -10.31 14.63 10.21
C THR A 113 -10.93 16.00 10.32
N MET A 114 -11.83 16.33 9.41
CA MET A 114 -12.56 17.60 9.46
C MET A 114 -13.41 17.69 10.74
N ASP A 115 -13.06 18.60 11.64
CA ASP A 115 -13.90 18.94 12.79
C ASP A 115 -14.99 19.93 12.34
N ARG A 116 -16.22 19.43 12.23
CA ARG A 116 -17.38 20.24 11.84
C ARG A 116 -17.77 21.30 12.88
N LYS A 117 -17.23 21.23 14.10
CA LYS A 117 -17.49 22.21 15.18
C LYS A 117 -16.57 23.41 15.12
N MET A 118 -15.46 23.32 14.39
CA MET A 118 -14.49 24.42 14.25
C MET A 118 -14.86 25.26 13.04
N HIS A 119 -15.32 26.49 13.30
CA HIS A 119 -15.77 27.44 12.27
C HIS A 119 -14.68 28.42 11.81
N HIS A 120 -13.50 28.41 12.45
CA HIS A 120 -12.35 29.22 12.07
C HIS A 120 -11.13 28.30 11.90
N HIS A 121 -10.45 28.45 10.76
CA HIS A 121 -9.23 27.72 10.38
C HIS A 121 -8.00 28.58 10.61
#